data_AF-A0AAU4FY21-F1
#
_entry.id   AF-A0AAU4FY21-F1
#
_cell.length_a   1.000
_cell.length_b   1.000
_cell.length_c   1.000
_cell.angle_alpha   90.00
_cell.angle_beta   90.00
_cell.angle_gamma   90.00
#
_symmetry.space_group_name_H-M   'P 1'
#
loop_
_entity.id
_entity.type
_entity.pdbx_description
1 polymer ?
#
loop_
_entity_poly.entity_id
_entity_poly.type
_entity_poly.pdbx_seq_one_letter_code
_entity_poly.pdbx_strand_id
1 'polypeptide(L)' 'MLRSAWRNGFVREGVLRSSAWVMGEFLDEVLLGLLVRDWKPAARRSGAGRGADRTAMRN' A
#
# COMPACT_ATOMS: atom_id res chain seq x y z
N MET A 1 -0.92 1.58 -10.73
CA MET A 1 0.21 1.52 -9.77
C MET A 1 0.58 2.89 -9.20
N LEU A 2 0.92 3.90 -10.01
CA LEU A 2 1.37 5.22 -9.52
C LEU A 2 0.36 5.95 -8.60
N ARG A 3 -0.92 5.97 -8.97
CA ARG A 3 -2.00 6.57 -8.16
C ARG A 3 -2.12 5.94 -6.76
N SER A 4 -1.85 4.64 -6.65
CA SER A 4 -1.87 3.93 -5.37
C SER A 4 -0.69 4.36 -4.50
N ALA A 5 0.49 4.54 -5.08
CA ALA A 5 1.67 4.99 -4.34
C ALA A 5 1.46 6.38 -3.71
N TRP A 6 0.90 7.33 -4.46
CA TRP A 6 0.57 8.66 -3.91
C TRP A 6 -0.45 8.60 -2.78
N ARG A 7 -1.49 7.76 -2.90
CA ARG A 7 -2.47 7.55 -1.82
C ARG A 7 -1.81 6.94 -0.57
N ASN A 8 -0.75 6.17 -0.75
CA ASN A 8 0.02 5.57 0.34
C ASN A 8 1.14 6.48 0.87
N GLY A 9 1.21 7.74 0.42
CA GLY A 9 2.14 8.75 0.94
C GLY A 9 3.51 8.77 0.26
N PHE A 10 3.74 8.00 -0.80
CA PHE A 10 4.98 8.09 -1.57
C PHE A 10 5.04 9.40 -2.36
N VAL A 11 6.23 9.99 -2.41
CA VAL A 11 6.56 11.21 -3.18
C VAL A 11 7.42 10.83 -4.39
N ARG A 12 7.30 11.58 -5.48
CA ARG A 12 8.14 11.40 -6.68
C ARG A 12 9.45 12.15 -6.52
N GLU A 13 10.54 11.41 -6.55
CA GLU A 13 11.90 11.95 -6.39
C GLU A 13 12.56 12.23 -7.75
N GLY A 14 12.18 11.49 -8.80
CA GLY A 14 12.77 11.68 -10.11
C GLY A 14 12.25 10.73 -11.18
N VAL A 15 12.82 10.87 -12.38
CA VAL A 15 12.66 9.92 -13.49
C VAL A 15 14.01 9.62 -14.08
N LEU A 16 14.32 8.34 -14.20
CA LEU A 16 15.44 7.85 -14.98
C LEU A 16 14.94 7.55 -16.39
N ARG A 17 15.52 8.25 -17.37
CA ARG A 17 15.11 8.07 -18.76
C ARG A 17 15.76 6.84 -19.35
N SER A 18 14.98 6.00 -20.01
CA SER A 18 15.46 4.80 -20.71
C SER A 18 16.32 3.87 -19.82
N SER A 19 15.98 3.72 -18.53
CA SER A 19 16.79 2.93 -17.59
C SER A 19 16.42 1.45 -17.55
N ALA A 20 15.22 1.07 -17.99
CA ALA A 20 14.73 -0.29 -17.92
C ALA A 20 14.53 -0.89 -19.33
N TRP A 21 15.11 -2.07 -19.57
CA TRP A 21 14.85 -2.87 -20.77
C TRP A 21 13.71 -3.85 -20.49
N VAL A 22 12.54 -3.61 -21.07
CA VAL A 22 11.32 -4.39 -20.81
C VAL A 22 10.66 -4.74 -22.13
N MET A 23 10.46 -6.04 -22.38
CA MET A 23 9.79 -6.55 -23.58
C MET A 23 10.35 -6.02 -24.92
N GLY A 24 11.67 -5.76 -24.97
CA GLY A 24 12.35 -5.33 -26.20
C GLY A 24 12.43 -3.82 -26.39
N GLU A 25 11.98 -3.02 -25.42
CA GLU A 25 12.06 -1.55 -25.47
C GLU A 25 12.69 -0.99 -24.20
N PHE A 26 13.39 0.14 -24.34
CA PHE A 26 13.83 0.93 -23.20
C PHE A 26 12.70 1.84 -22.72
N LEU A 27 12.37 1.76 -21.43
CA LEU A 27 11.33 2.56 -20.80
C LEU A 27 11.90 3.45 -19.68
N ASP A 28 11.17 4.53 -19.40
CA ASP A 28 11.46 5.44 -18.29
C ASP A 28 11.01 4.84 -16.95
N GLU A 29 11.83 5.04 -15.92
CA GLU A 29 11.56 4.58 -14.57
C GLU A 29 11.30 5.76 -13.64
N VAL A 30 10.23 5.66 -12.83
CA VAL A 30 9.86 6.69 -11.84
C VAL A 30 10.35 6.26 -10.46
N LEU A 31 11.23 7.05 -9.84
CA LEU A 31 11.65 6.81 -8.46
C LEU A 31 10.64 7.44 -7.49
N LEU A 32 10.27 6.65 -6.49
CA LEU A 32 9.33 7.03 -5.44
C LEU A 32 9.97 6.84 -4.07
N GLY A 33 9.89 7.85 -3.22
CA GLY A 33 10.39 7.85 -1.85
C GLY A 33 9.25 7.86 -0.83
N LEU A 34 9.43 7.16 0.28
CA LEU A 34 8.61 7.30 1.49
C LEU A 34 9.56 7.33 2.69
N LEU A 35 9.53 8.42 3.43
CA LEU A 35 10.38 8.56 4.61
C LEU A 35 9.78 7.79 5.78
N VAL A 36 10.64 7.23 6.63
CA VAL A 36 10.22 6.42 7.78
C VAL A 36 9.27 7.15 8.72
N ARG A 37 9.44 8.47 8.88
CA ARG A 37 8.59 9.32 9.72
C ARG A 37 7.18 9.52 9.15
N ASP A 38 7.02 9.38 7.83
CA ASP A 38 5.76 9.57 7.13
C ASP A 38 5.03 8.23 6.92
N TRP A 39 5.70 7.11 7.21
CA TRP A 39 5.12 5.78 7.13
C TRP A 39 4.06 5.56 8.21
N LYS A 40 2.88 5.12 7.79
CA LYS A 40 1.75 4.79 8.66
C LYS A 40 1.45 3.30 8.54
N PRO A 41 1.58 2.50 9.62
CA PRO A 41 1.21 1.09 9.58
C PRO A 41 -0.29 0.97 9.27
N ALA A 42 -0.65 0.00 8.43
CA ALA A 42 -2.05 -0.29 8.17
C ALA A 42 -2.73 -0.63 9.50
N ALA A 43 -3.82 0.06 9.81
CA ALA A 43 -4.59 -0.23 11.01
C ALA A 43 -5.00 -1.70 10.96
N ARG A 44 -4.46 -2.52 11.88
CA ARG A 44 -4.88 -3.90 12.05
C ARG A 44 -6.37 -3.82 12.41
N ARG A 45 -7.23 -4.26 11.49
CA ARG A 45 -8.65 -4.40 11.78
C ARG A 45 -8.77 -5.41 12.91
N SER A 46 -8.92 -4.94 14.14
CA SER A 46 -9.23 -5.77 15.28
C SER A 46 -10.53 -6.48 14.97
N GLY A 47 -10.47 -7.79 14.75
CA GLY A 47 -11.64 -8.64 14.58
C GLY A 47 -12.38 -8.80 15.91
N ALA A 48 -12.97 -7.72 16.42
CA ALA A 48 -13.96 -7.77 17.48
C ALA A 48 -15.31 -8.05 16.81
N GLY A 49 -15.59 -9.32 16.56
CA GLY A 49 -16.83 -9.72 15.89
C GLY A 49 -16.84 -11.22 15.60
N ARG A 50 -16.95 -12.03 16.66
CA ARG A 50 -17.51 -13.41 16.67
C ARG A 50 -17.41 -13.97 18.09
N GLY A 51 -18.32 -13.54 18.95
CA GLY A 51 -18.35 -13.94 20.35
C GLY A 51 -19.51 -13.32 21.12
N ALA A 52 -20.70 -13.30 20.54
CA ALA A 52 -21.93 -12.89 21.23
C ALA A 52 -23.13 -13.66 20.66
N ASP A 53 -23.03 -14.99 20.66
CA ASP A 53 -24.20 -15.85 20.54
C ASP A 53 -24.00 -17.08 21.45
N ARG A 54 -24.22 -16.86 22.76
CA ARG A 54 -24.38 -17.93 23.76
C ARG A 54 -25.67 -17.74 24.56
N THR A 55 -26.64 -17.02 24.00
CA THR A 55 -27.90 -16.68 24.69
C THR A 55 -29.12 -17.36 24.05
N ALA A 56 -28.90 -18.45 23.32
CA ALA A 56 -29.96 -19.33 22.80
C ALA A 56 -29.95 -20.69 23.51
N MET A 57 -30.03 -20.69 24.85
CA MET A 57 -30.33 -21.91 25.62
C MET A 57 -30.83 -21.56 27.02
N ARG A 58 -31.97 -20.87 27.10
CA ARG A 58 -32.80 -20.75 28.32
C ARG A 58 -34.13 -20.08 27.95
N ASN A 59 -35.06 -20.88 27.43
CA ASN A 59 -36.43 -21.00 27.93
C ASN A 59 -37.09 -22.21 27.27
#